data_AF-A0A127T3S0-F1
#
_entry.id   AF-A0A127T3S0-F1
#
_cell.length_a   1.000
_cell.length_b   1.000
_cell.length_c   1.000
_cell.angle_alpha   90.00
_cell.angle_beta   90.00
_cell.angle_gamma   90.00
#
_symmetry.space_group_name_H-M   'P 1'
#
loop_
_entity.id
_entity.type
_entity.pdbx_description
1 polymer ?
#
loop_
_entity_poly.entity_id
_entity_poly.type
_entity_poly.pdbx_seq_one_letter_code
_entity_poly.pdbx_strand_id
1 'polypeptide(L)'
;LFEGTEGCFLLYDASTNAEIAQFNKAKCAAQMAPDSTFKIALSLMAFDAEIIDQKTIFKWDKIPKGMEIWNSNHTPKTWMQFSVV
;
A
#
# COMPACT_ATOMS: atom_id res chain seq x y z
N LEU A 1 3.31 20.95 9.41
CA LEU A 1 3.28 19.54 8.95
C LEU A 1 4.24 19.31 7.79
N PHE A 2 4.14 20.05 6.69
CA PHE A 2 4.93 19.78 5.47
C PHE A 2 6.15 20.68 5.25
N GLU A 3 6.60 21.44 6.27
CA GLU A 3 7.75 22.34 6.13
C GLU A 3 9.02 21.57 5.71
N GLY A 4 9.71 22.07 4.69
CA GLY A 4 10.87 21.40 4.09
C GLY A 4 10.56 20.32 3.04
N THR A 5 9.28 20.12 2.68
CA THR A 5 8.86 19.14 1.67
C THR A 5 7.75 19.68 0.75
N GLU A 6 7.69 19.19 -0.48
CA GLU A 6 6.54 19.38 -1.38
C GLU A 6 5.48 18.30 -1.08
N GLY A 7 4.83 18.43 0.08
CA GLY A 7 3.76 17.54 0.53
C GLY A 7 2.38 17.96 0.03
N CYS A 8 1.44 17.02 0.05
CA CYS A 8 0.05 17.26 -0.30
C CYS A 8 -0.90 16.42 0.56
N PHE A 9 -2.14 16.88 0.73
CA PHE A 9 -3.16 16.17 1.51
C PHE A 9 -4.53 16.35 0.86
N LEU A 10 -5.31 15.28 0.82
CA LEU A 10 -6.71 15.27 0.41
C LEU A 10 -7.51 14.44 1.40
N LEU A 11 -8.66 14.97 1.82
CA LEU A 11 -9.64 14.24 2.61
C LEU A 11 -11.00 14.39 1.93
N TYR A 12 -11.63 13.27 1.64
CA TYR A 12 -12.95 13.19 1.00
C TYR A 12 -13.91 12.40 1.89
N ASP A 13 -15.17 12.82 1.87
CA ASP A 13 -16.26 11.99 2.35
C ASP A 13 -16.50 10.87 1.33
N ALA A 14 -16.35 9.61 1.78
CA ALA A 14 -16.44 8.47 0.87
C ALA A 14 -17.85 8.24 0.29
N SER A 15 -18.90 8.73 0.95
CA SER A 15 -20.30 8.50 0.52
C SER A 15 -20.78 9.56 -0.47
N THR A 16 -20.39 10.81 -0.23
CA THR A 16 -20.86 11.99 -0.98
C THR A 16 -19.83 12.50 -1.97
N ASN A 17 -18.58 12.01 -1.91
CA ASN A 17 -17.44 12.51 -2.66
C ASN A 17 -17.16 14.01 -2.40
N ALA A 18 -17.63 14.55 -1.28
CA ALA A 18 -17.36 15.91 -0.89
C ALA A 18 -15.90 16.05 -0.40
N GLU A 19 -15.17 17.02 -0.93
CA GLU A 19 -13.85 17.38 -0.40
C GLU A 19 -14.03 18.04 0.97
N ILE A 20 -13.51 17.40 2.03
CA ILE A 20 -13.58 17.89 3.41
C ILE A 20 -12.39 18.80 3.71
N ALA A 21 -11.20 18.46 3.21
CA ALA A 21 -9.98 19.24 3.39
C ALA A 21 -8.96 18.98 2.28
N GLN A 22 -8.18 20.00 1.93
CA GLN A 22 -7.08 19.89 0.97
C GLN A 22 -5.87 20.73 1.37
N PHE A 23 -4.69 20.28 0.93
CA PHE A 23 -3.45 21.06 0.94
C PHE A 23 -2.62 20.77 -0.31
N ASN A 24 -2.15 21.82 -0.98
CA ASN A 24 -1.29 21.78 -2.17
C ASN A 24 -1.92 21.04 -3.37
N LYS A 25 -3.01 21.60 -3.92
CA LYS A 25 -3.77 21.05 -5.06
C LYS A 25 -2.89 20.71 -6.27
N ALA A 26 -1.88 21.53 -6.57
CA ALA A 26 -0.97 21.28 -7.70
C ALA A 26 -0.17 19.99 -7.48
N LYS A 27 0.36 19.78 -6.26
CA LYS A 27 1.05 18.53 -5.91
C LYS A 27 0.10 17.34 -5.84
N CYS A 28 -1.14 17.50 -5.33
CA CYS A 28 -2.15 16.44 -5.32
C CYS A 28 -2.49 15.90 -6.72
N ALA A 29 -2.44 16.75 -7.75
CA ALA A 29 -2.76 16.37 -9.13
C ALA A 29 -1.57 15.74 -9.87
N ALA A 30 -0.36 15.79 -9.31
CA ALA A 30 0.84 15.27 -9.94
C ALA A 30 0.96 13.75 -9.73
N GLN A 31 1.14 13.00 -10.82
CA GLN A 31 1.41 11.56 -10.75
C GLN A 31 2.83 11.29 -10.26
N MET A 32 2.99 10.22 -9.49
CA MET A 32 4.28 9.70 -9.02
C MET A 32 4.20 8.18 -8.86
N ALA A 33 5.35 7.53 -8.66
CA ALA A 33 5.36 6.11 -8.37
C ALA A 33 4.53 5.82 -7.11
N PRO A 34 3.64 4.81 -7.12
CA PRO A 34 2.85 4.44 -5.94
C PRO A 34 3.67 3.69 -4.89
N ASP A 35 4.85 3.18 -5.28
CA ASP A 35 5.70 2.30 -4.47
C ASP A 35 4.85 1.20 -3.80
N SER A 36 4.99 1.02 -2.49
CA SER A 36 4.25 0.01 -1.75
C SER A 36 2.74 0.22 -1.70
N THR A 37 2.20 1.42 -2.01
CA THR A 37 0.74 1.62 -2.03
C THR A 37 0.05 0.84 -3.16
N PHE A 38 0.79 0.48 -4.23
CA PHE A 38 0.27 -0.36 -5.30
C PHE A 38 -0.10 -1.77 -4.84
N LYS A 39 0.43 -2.23 -3.70
CA LYS A 39 0.05 -3.51 -3.10
C LYS A 39 -1.46 -3.58 -2.80
N ILE A 40 -2.15 -2.45 -2.60
CA ILE A 40 -3.62 -2.42 -2.48
C ILE A 40 -4.27 -2.98 -3.75
N ALA A 41 -3.83 -2.51 -4.93
CA ALA A 41 -4.35 -3.00 -6.20
C ALA A 41 -3.96 -4.46 -6.45
N LEU A 42 -2.70 -4.84 -6.17
CA LEU A 42 -2.25 -6.23 -6.30
C LEU A 42 -3.04 -7.18 -5.40
N SER A 43 -3.38 -6.74 -4.17
CA SER A 43 -4.23 -7.53 -3.27
C SER A 43 -5.59 -7.77 -3.91
N LEU A 44 -6.27 -6.74 -4.43
CA LEU A 44 -7.55 -6.91 -5.12
C LEU A 44 -7.43 -7.87 -6.31
N MET A 45 -6.42 -7.68 -7.17
CA MET A 45 -6.18 -8.55 -8.34
C MET A 45 -5.95 -10.00 -7.94
N ALA A 46 -5.17 -10.26 -6.88
CA ALA A 46 -4.82 -11.60 -6.47
C ALA A 46 -6.00 -12.36 -5.84
N PHE A 47 -6.84 -11.67 -5.06
CA PHE A 47 -8.07 -12.24 -4.52
C PHE A 47 -9.10 -12.49 -5.63
N ASP A 48 -9.26 -11.55 -6.57
CA ASP A 48 -10.19 -11.66 -7.71
C ASP A 48 -9.79 -12.78 -8.68
N ALA A 49 -8.49 -12.92 -8.97
CA ALA A 49 -7.96 -14.02 -9.77
C ALA A 49 -7.91 -15.36 -9.01
N GLU A 50 -8.40 -15.42 -7.77
CA GLU A 50 -8.44 -16.60 -6.91
C GLU A 50 -7.07 -17.27 -6.67
N ILE A 51 -5.97 -16.53 -6.86
CA ILE A 51 -4.61 -17.06 -6.62
C ILE A 51 -4.20 -17.00 -5.14
N ILE A 52 -4.93 -16.23 -4.32
CA ILE A 52 -4.78 -16.17 -2.87
C ILE A 52 -6.14 -16.15 -2.17
N ASP A 53 -6.16 -16.68 -0.95
CA ASP A 53 -7.20 -16.46 0.05
C ASP A 53 -6.55 -15.98 1.37
N GLN A 54 -7.36 -15.69 2.40
CA GLN A 54 -6.84 -15.23 3.69
C GLN A 54 -5.91 -16.22 4.40
N LYS A 55 -5.95 -17.50 4.04
CA LYS A 55 -5.16 -18.59 4.66
C LYS A 55 -3.91 -18.92 3.84
N THR A 56 -3.74 -18.34 2.66
CA THR A 56 -2.60 -18.56 1.79
C THR A 56 -1.31 -18.20 2.51
N ILE A 57 -0.29 -19.06 2.36
CA ILE A 57 1.03 -18.86 2.95
C ILE A 57 2.05 -18.65 1.83
N PHE A 58 2.54 -17.42 1.72
CA PHE A 58 3.72 -17.09 0.92
C PHE A 58 4.96 -17.61 1.64
N LYS A 59 5.61 -18.62 1.07
CA LYS A 59 6.78 -19.23 1.68
C LYS A 59 8.03 -18.38 1.41
N TRP A 60 8.78 -18.08 2.46
CA TRP A 60 10.08 -17.45 2.33
C TRP A 60 11.08 -18.43 1.70
N ASP A 61 11.88 -17.92 0.77
CA ASP A 61 12.92 -18.65 0.05
C ASP A 61 14.19 -18.89 0.88
N LYS A 62 14.23 -18.44 2.13
CA LYS A 62 15.39 -18.48 3.04
C LYS A 62 16.57 -17.59 2.63
N ILE A 63 16.37 -16.71 1.65
CA ILE A 63 17.36 -15.70 1.25
C ILE A 63 17.13 -14.44 2.07
N PRO A 64 18.14 -13.89 2.77
CA PRO A 64 18.00 -12.66 3.55
C PRO A 64 17.51 -11.49 2.69
N LYS A 65 16.44 -10.81 3.13
CA LYS A 65 15.78 -9.69 2.41
C LYS A 65 16.11 -8.29 2.98
N GLY A 66 17.09 -8.20 3.88
CA GLY A 66 17.52 -6.93 4.49
C GLY A 66 16.65 -6.41 5.64
N MET A 67 15.49 -7.03 5.87
CA MET A 67 14.62 -6.76 7.02
C MET A 67 14.21 -8.07 7.66
N GLU A 68 14.37 -8.20 8.98
CA GLU A 68 14.11 -9.47 9.67
C GLU A 68 12.66 -9.91 9.53
N ILE A 69 11.72 -8.96 9.52
CA ILE A 69 10.30 -9.27 9.36
C ILE A 69 9.97 -9.86 7.98
N TRP A 70 10.77 -9.56 6.95
CA TRP A 70 10.63 -10.12 5.60
C TRP A 70 11.24 -11.52 5.47
N ASN A 71 12.09 -11.94 6.43
CA ASN A 71 12.73 -13.25 6.46
C ASN A 71 11.78 -14.31 7.08
N SER A 72 10.51 -14.29 6.71
CA SER A 72 9.50 -15.17 7.29
C SER A 72 8.39 -15.52 6.29
N ASN A 73 7.65 -16.58 6.57
CA ASN A 73 6.44 -16.87 5.80
C ASN A 73 5.36 -15.82 6.10
N HIS A 74 4.61 -15.42 5.08
CA HIS A 74 3.56 -14.42 5.21
C HIS A 74 2.20 -14.91 4.75
N THR A 75 1.16 -14.32 5.32
CA THR A 75 -0.22 -14.38 4.79
C THR A 75 -0.51 -13.09 4.03
N PRO A 76 -1.62 -12.97 3.27
CA PRO A 76 -1.99 -11.69 2.66
C PRO A 76 -2.06 -10.54 3.67
N LYS A 77 -2.52 -10.82 4.90
CA LYS A 77 -2.55 -9.84 5.98
C LYS A 77 -1.15 -9.35 6.36
N THR A 78 -0.21 -10.25 6.64
CA THR A 78 1.14 -9.85 7.07
C THR A 78 1.99 -9.32 5.92
N TRP A 79 1.73 -9.76 4.68
CA TRP A 79 2.29 -9.16 3.47
C TRP A 79 1.96 -7.66 3.39
N MET A 80 0.69 -7.31 3.55
CA MET A 80 0.25 -5.91 3.52
C MET A 80 0.78 -5.12 4.72
N GLN A 81 0.68 -5.67 5.94
CA GLN A 81 1.09 -5.00 7.17
C GLN A 81 2.59 -4.64 7.19
N PHE A 82 3.44 -5.51 6.68
CA PHE A 82 4.90 -5.33 6.68
C PHE A 82 5.46 -4.91 5.34
N SER A 83 4.59 -4.63 4.36
CA SER A 83 4.96 -4.16 3.03
C SER A 83 6.01 -5.05 2.34
N VAL A 84 5.91 -6.37 2.51
CA VAL A 84 6.93 -7.34 2.06
C VAL A 84 7.09 -7.26 0.54
N VAL A 85 8.35 -7.24 0.07
CA VAL A 85 8.76 -7.12 -1.34
C VAL A 85 9.49 -8.38 -1.78
#